data_AF-A0A9P6F4I6-F1
#
_entry.id   AF-A0A9P6F4I6-F1
#
_cell.length_a   1.000
_cell.length_b   1.000
_cell.length_c   1.000
_cell.angle_alpha   90.00
_cell.angle_beta   90.00
_cell.angle_gamma   90.00
#
_symmetry.space_group_name_H-M   'P 1'
#
loop_
_entity.id
_entity.type
_entity.pdbx_description
1 polymer ?
#
loop_
_entity_poly.entity_id
_entity_poly.type
_entity_poly.pdbx_seq_one_letter_code
_entity_poly.pdbx_strand_id
1 'polypeptide(L)'
;MEVDPFEARLEFLSLLGKLNASQHSIQKVGNFAMKNRKLHEDLYNCIIEELEQTKSLNTRMNIFYVLDSICHQSHKAGFHGYIDLIQKNLPKIIECVTPSGPKGNVNVAGTKKILELWRVRKLFSDSALDKVEKPLLARELGANAPASFDTGFTKDDILKRMDEDRERHKRIREEIWIRPAEEDPGAEFLQYWDDVSDLDEVDYEDMEAENEKYLPGYPWDLEFDRFLPSPAIFKMKPGLSAKLTDACSTCGTVVATSATTIASVIIILRSRDGSSSGRSGTFDEIQLL
;
A
#
# COMPACT_ATOMS: atom_id res chain seq x y z
N MET A 1 -13.30 32.24 22.58
CA MET A 1 -12.14 32.98 23.10
C MET A 1 -11.13 33.02 21.98
N GLU A 2 -10.84 34.20 21.44
CA GLU A 2 -9.80 34.34 20.42
C GLU A 2 -8.44 34.26 21.14
N VAL A 3 -7.57 33.38 20.67
CA VAL A 3 -6.20 33.26 21.18
C VAL A 3 -5.39 34.40 20.58
N ASP A 4 -4.55 35.03 21.39
CA ASP A 4 -3.64 36.08 20.94
C ASP A 4 -2.69 35.54 19.84
N PRO A 5 -2.39 36.31 18.76
CA PRO A 5 -1.55 35.83 17.67
C PRO A 5 -0.15 35.36 18.10
N PHE A 6 0.45 36.02 19.09
CA PHE A 6 1.78 35.64 19.58
C PHE A 6 1.73 34.36 20.40
N GLU A 7 0.73 34.22 21.27
CA GLU A 7 0.47 33.00 22.04
C GLU A 7 0.20 31.81 21.10
N ALA A 8 -0.66 32.01 20.10
CA ALA A 8 -1.00 30.99 19.11
C ALA A 8 0.24 30.52 18.34
N ARG A 9 1.15 31.44 17.96
CA ARG A 9 2.41 31.10 17.29
C ARG A 9 3.32 30.26 18.17
N LEU A 10 3.52 30.66 19.43
CA LEU A 10 4.38 29.91 20.36
C LEU A 10 3.86 28.50 20.63
N GLU A 11 2.55 28.37 20.85
CA GLU A 11 1.93 27.06 21.04
C GLU A 11 2.07 26.20 19.77
N PHE A 12 1.82 26.78 18.60
CA PHE A 12 1.91 26.06 17.34
C PHE A 12 3.33 25.58 17.02
N LEU A 13 4.35 26.40 17.26
CA LEU A 13 5.75 26.00 17.11
C LEU A 13 6.13 24.88 18.10
N SER A 14 5.59 24.90 19.32
CA SER A 14 5.77 23.81 20.30
C SER A 14 5.16 22.49 19.81
N LEU A 15 4.02 22.55 19.11
CA LEU A 15 3.39 21.39 18.50
C LEU A 15 4.22 20.86 17.31
N LEU A 16 4.68 21.75 16.43
CA LEU A 16 5.54 21.40 15.29
C LEU A 16 6.87 20.77 15.74
N GLY A 17 7.48 21.29 16.81
CA GLY A 17 8.73 20.74 17.36
C GLY A 17 8.58 19.33 17.94
N LYS A 18 7.35 18.89 18.26
CA LYS A 18 7.03 17.53 18.76
C LYS A 18 6.42 16.64 17.66
N LEU A 19 6.44 17.10 16.41
CA LEU A 19 5.85 16.38 15.29
C LEU A 19 6.60 15.07 15.02
N ASN A 20 5.83 14.01 14.83
CA ASN A 20 6.33 12.69 14.45
C ASN A 20 5.36 12.05 13.45
N ALA A 21 5.66 10.85 12.98
CA ALA A 21 4.80 10.13 12.05
C ALA A 21 3.43 9.76 12.62
N SER A 22 3.12 10.06 13.88
CA SER A 22 1.87 9.61 14.48
C SER A 22 0.65 10.39 14.02
N GLN A 23 -0.45 9.66 13.78
CA GLN A 23 -1.71 10.27 13.36
C GLN A 23 -2.21 11.23 14.43
N HIS A 24 -2.05 10.88 15.70
CA HIS A 24 -2.38 11.79 16.80
C HIS A 24 -1.56 13.08 16.74
N SER A 25 -0.25 13.00 16.49
CA SER A 25 0.60 14.19 16.37
C SER A 25 0.19 15.05 15.17
N ILE A 26 0.04 14.45 13.99
CA ILE A 26 -0.38 15.14 12.75
C ILE A 26 -1.76 15.80 12.91
N GLN A 27 -2.74 15.06 13.43
CA GLN A 27 -4.10 15.57 13.64
C GLN A 27 -4.12 16.66 14.70
N LYS A 28 -3.32 16.55 15.77
CA LYS A 28 -3.24 17.60 16.79
C LYS A 28 -2.78 18.93 16.20
N VAL A 29 -1.77 18.93 15.33
CA VAL A 29 -1.30 20.15 14.64
C VAL A 29 -2.37 20.66 13.67
N GLY A 30 -2.96 19.79 12.84
CA GLY A 30 -3.99 20.18 11.88
C GLY A 30 -5.24 20.77 12.56
N ASN A 31 -5.71 20.14 13.63
CA ASN A 31 -6.86 20.61 14.41
C ASN A 31 -6.58 21.97 15.06
N PHE A 32 -5.36 22.20 15.56
CA PHE A 32 -4.99 23.50 16.10
C PHE A 32 -5.03 24.60 15.03
N ALA A 33 -4.48 24.33 13.85
CA ALA A 33 -4.50 25.25 12.72
C ALA A 33 -5.94 25.60 12.31
N MET A 34 -6.81 24.59 12.17
CA MET A 34 -8.20 24.79 11.77
C MET A 34 -9.05 25.48 12.84
N LYS A 35 -8.81 25.19 14.13
CA LYS A 35 -9.45 25.89 15.25
C LYS A 35 -9.12 27.39 15.23
N ASN A 36 -7.89 27.74 14.84
CA ASN A 36 -7.38 29.10 14.80
C ASN A 36 -7.27 29.66 13.36
N ARG A 37 -8.13 29.20 12.43
CA ARG A 37 -8.10 29.57 11.00
C ARG A 37 -8.11 31.07 10.68
N LYS A 38 -8.52 31.93 11.63
CA LYS A 38 -8.40 33.40 11.47
C LYS A 38 -6.94 33.85 11.33
N LEU A 39 -6.02 33.10 11.95
CA LEU A 39 -4.57 33.34 11.93
C LEU A 39 -3.86 32.46 10.88
N HIS A 40 -4.59 31.97 9.86
CA HIS A 40 -4.07 31.01 8.90
C HIS A 40 -2.80 31.46 8.19
N GLU A 41 -2.65 32.74 7.87
CA GLU A 41 -1.44 33.28 7.24
C GLU A 41 -0.21 33.12 8.15
N ASP A 42 -0.31 33.53 9.42
CA ASP A 42 0.78 33.43 10.39
C ASP A 42 1.12 31.96 10.70
N LEU A 43 0.10 31.13 10.90
CA LEU A 43 0.29 29.71 11.17
C LEU A 43 0.91 29.00 9.97
N TYR A 44 0.47 29.32 8.74
CA TYR A 44 1.08 28.82 7.52
C TYR A 44 2.56 29.22 7.41
N ASN A 45 2.89 30.48 7.71
CA ASN A 45 4.28 30.94 7.73
C ASN A 45 5.13 30.13 8.73
N CYS A 46 4.59 29.80 9.92
CA CYS A 46 5.27 28.93 10.87
C CYS A 46 5.54 27.53 10.31
N ILE A 47 4.58 26.95 9.56
CA ILE A 47 4.78 25.63 8.92
C ILE A 47 5.92 25.70 7.90
N ILE A 48 5.94 26.73 7.06
CA ILE A 48 6.95 26.89 6.02
C ILE A 48 8.33 27.21 6.62
N GLU A 49 8.40 28.07 7.64
CA GLU A 49 9.62 28.33 8.41
C GLU A 49 10.22 27.01 8.95
N GLU A 50 9.41 26.18 9.61
CA GLU A 50 9.87 24.89 10.15
C GLU A 50 10.28 23.91 9.05
N LEU A 51 9.55 23.88 7.93
CA LEU A 51 9.85 23.04 6.77
C LEU A 51 11.21 23.38 6.14
N GLU A 52 11.54 24.66 6.06
CA GLU A 52 12.79 25.16 5.50
C GLU A 52 13.97 24.97 6.47
N GLN A 53 13.76 25.22 7.77
CA GLN A 53 14.81 25.14 8.79
C GLN A 53 15.20 23.70 9.14
N THR A 54 14.26 22.76 9.07
CA THR A 54 14.53 21.38 9.46
C THR A 54 15.47 20.68 8.48
N LYS A 55 16.55 20.09 9.02
CA LYS A 55 17.51 19.27 8.25
C LYS A 55 17.05 17.83 8.01
N SER A 56 16.16 17.32 8.86
CA SER A 56 15.66 15.95 8.76
C SER A 56 14.59 15.82 7.68
N LEU A 57 14.90 15.11 6.59
CA LEU A 57 13.94 14.83 5.51
C LEU A 57 12.69 14.11 5.99
N ASN A 58 12.84 13.34 7.05
CA ASN A 58 11.73 12.61 7.65
C ASN A 58 10.76 13.55 8.37
N THR A 59 11.27 14.53 9.14
CA THR A 59 10.41 15.59 9.71
C THR A 59 9.75 16.42 8.61
N ARG A 60 10.45 16.73 7.51
CA ARG A 60 9.83 17.41 6.36
C ARG A 60 8.66 16.62 5.78
N MET A 61 8.78 15.30 5.70
CA MET A 61 7.67 14.43 5.29
C MET A 61 6.50 14.49 6.29
N ASN A 62 6.77 14.51 7.59
CA ASN A 62 5.74 14.67 8.62
C ASN A 62 5.01 16.02 8.52
N ILE A 63 5.74 17.10 8.25
CA ILE A 63 5.15 18.42 7.99
C ILE A 63 4.26 18.38 6.73
N PHE A 64 4.67 17.65 5.70
CA PHE A 64 3.85 17.49 4.50
C PHE A 64 2.54 16.73 4.78
N TYR A 65 2.54 15.72 5.65
CA TYR A 65 1.31 15.10 6.14
C TYR A 65 0.44 16.05 6.97
N VAL A 66 1.02 16.99 7.71
CA VAL A 66 0.26 18.06 8.39
C VAL A 66 -0.42 18.97 7.37
N LEU A 67 0.28 19.37 6.30
CA LEU A 67 -0.32 20.16 5.22
C LEU A 67 -1.49 19.42 4.56
N ASP A 68 -1.36 18.11 4.28
CA ASP A 68 -2.46 17.28 3.78
C ASP A 68 -3.66 17.29 4.74
N SER A 69 -3.42 17.06 6.03
CA SER A 69 -4.48 17.08 7.06
C SER A 69 -5.19 18.44 7.11
N ILE A 70 -4.44 19.55 7.08
CA ILE A 70 -5.02 20.90 7.06
C ILE A 70 -5.84 21.11 5.78
N CYS A 71 -5.32 20.77 4.60
CA CYS A 71 -6.06 20.89 3.34
C CYS A 71 -7.39 20.13 3.38
N HIS A 72 -7.37 18.89 3.86
CA HIS A 72 -8.57 18.06 3.99
C HIS A 72 -9.61 18.68 4.93
N GLN A 73 -9.19 19.10 6.12
CA GLN A 73 -10.08 19.74 7.09
C GLN A 73 -10.61 21.10 6.59
N SER A 74 -9.74 21.88 5.92
CA SER A 74 -10.06 23.17 5.34
C SER A 74 -11.14 23.04 4.26
N HIS A 75 -10.97 22.08 3.35
CA HIS A 75 -11.94 21.77 2.31
C HIS A 75 -13.29 21.32 2.90
N LYS A 76 -13.28 20.39 3.88
CA LYS A 76 -14.51 19.95 4.56
C LYS A 76 -15.24 21.10 5.27
N ALA A 77 -14.48 22.08 5.78
CA ALA A 77 -15.03 23.26 6.44
C ALA A 77 -15.41 24.41 5.48
N GLY A 78 -15.21 24.26 4.17
CA GLY A 78 -15.43 25.31 3.17
C GLY A 78 -14.49 26.50 3.29
N PHE A 79 -13.37 26.36 4.03
CA PHE A 79 -12.35 27.39 4.18
C PHE A 79 -11.25 27.16 3.15
N HIS A 80 -10.87 28.18 2.39
CA HIS A 80 -9.89 28.04 1.30
C HIS A 80 -8.54 28.73 1.60
N GLY A 81 -8.42 29.49 2.70
CA GLY A 81 -7.23 30.27 2.99
C GLY A 81 -5.93 29.46 3.05
N TYR A 82 -5.94 28.26 3.64
CA TYR A 82 -4.76 27.37 3.61
C TYR A 82 -4.49 26.79 2.23
N ILE A 83 -5.55 26.39 1.51
CA ILE A 83 -5.46 25.77 0.18
C ILE A 83 -4.82 26.77 -0.79
N ASP A 84 -5.27 28.03 -0.78
CA ASP A 84 -4.76 29.09 -1.66
C ASP A 84 -3.28 29.38 -1.42
N LEU A 85 -2.86 29.44 -0.14
CA LEU A 85 -1.45 29.65 0.24
C LEU A 85 -0.56 28.49 -0.19
N ILE A 86 -1.04 27.25 -0.02
CA ILE A 86 -0.31 26.04 -0.41
C ILE A 86 -0.22 25.95 -1.93
N GLN A 87 -1.31 26.20 -2.66
CA GLN A 87 -1.32 26.16 -4.12
C GLN A 87 -0.30 27.13 -4.73
N LYS A 88 -0.20 28.35 -4.18
CA LYS A 88 0.76 29.36 -4.64
C LYS A 88 2.22 28.92 -4.44
N ASN A 89 2.51 28.22 -3.36
CA ASN A 89 3.87 27.85 -2.96
C ASN A 89 4.20 26.37 -3.20
N LEU A 90 3.30 25.62 -3.85
CA LEU A 90 3.40 24.18 -4.02
C LEU A 90 4.75 23.72 -4.59
N PRO A 91 5.31 24.34 -5.65
CA PRO A 91 6.62 23.94 -6.16
C PRO A 91 7.74 24.04 -5.12
N LYS A 92 7.74 25.10 -4.30
CA LYS A 92 8.73 25.32 -3.25
C LYS A 92 8.59 24.28 -2.12
N ILE A 93 7.35 23.98 -1.72
CA ILE A 93 7.06 22.96 -0.70
C ILE A 93 7.60 21.59 -1.16
N ILE A 94 7.32 21.21 -2.42
CA ILE A 94 7.78 19.94 -2.98
C ILE A 94 9.30 19.88 -3.06
N GLU A 95 9.97 20.97 -3.43
CA GLU A 95 11.43 21.04 -3.43
C GLU A 95 12.02 20.87 -2.01
N CYS A 96 11.38 21.44 -0.98
CA CYS A 96 11.80 21.23 0.40
C CYS A 96 11.63 19.78 0.86
N VAL A 97 10.49 19.15 0.55
CA VAL A 97 10.18 17.76 0.98
C VAL A 97 10.97 16.72 0.19
N THR A 98 11.17 16.97 -1.11
CA THR A 98 11.85 16.07 -2.06
C THR A 98 13.02 16.80 -2.74
N PRO A 99 14.08 17.20 -2.01
CA PRO A 99 15.19 17.91 -2.61
C PRO A 99 15.86 17.10 -3.71
N SER A 100 16.42 17.78 -4.71
CA SER A 100 17.13 17.14 -5.81
C SER A 100 18.31 16.32 -5.28
N GLY A 101 18.39 15.05 -5.70
CA GLY A 101 19.47 14.13 -5.35
C GLY A 101 19.00 12.85 -4.65
N PRO A 102 19.93 11.92 -4.36
CA PRO A 102 19.61 10.58 -3.84
C PRO A 102 18.89 10.62 -2.49
N LYS A 103 19.27 11.54 -1.60
CA LYS A 103 18.64 11.72 -0.28
C LYS A 103 17.15 12.08 -0.39
N GLY A 104 16.76 12.92 -1.34
CA GLY A 104 15.36 13.32 -1.50
C GLY A 104 14.49 12.26 -2.17
N ASN A 105 15.10 11.27 -2.84
CA ASN A 105 14.35 10.19 -3.50
C ASN A 105 13.55 9.34 -2.50
N VAL A 106 13.99 9.26 -1.23
CA VAL A 106 13.29 8.51 -0.18
C VAL A 106 11.87 9.02 0.09
N ASN A 107 11.60 10.30 -0.17
CA ASN A 107 10.29 10.91 0.05
C ASN A 107 9.42 10.95 -1.22
N VAL A 108 9.95 10.59 -2.40
CA VAL A 108 9.25 10.73 -3.68
C VAL A 108 7.96 9.89 -3.70
N ALA A 109 8.04 8.62 -3.31
CA ALA A 109 6.87 7.72 -3.29
C ALA A 109 5.76 8.23 -2.36
N GLY A 110 6.11 8.64 -1.14
CA GLY A 110 5.15 9.21 -0.17
C GLY A 110 4.55 10.53 -0.66
N THR A 111 5.36 11.38 -1.28
CA THR A 111 4.91 12.67 -1.82
C THR A 111 3.90 12.47 -2.95
N LYS A 112 4.21 11.57 -3.91
CA LYS A 112 3.29 11.22 -5.01
C LYS A 112 1.96 10.70 -4.49
N LYS A 113 1.97 9.83 -3.47
CA LYS A 113 0.74 9.31 -2.87
C LYS A 113 -0.17 10.43 -2.37
N ILE A 114 0.38 11.45 -1.71
CA ILE A 114 -0.40 12.61 -1.24
C ILE A 114 -0.91 13.44 -2.42
N LEU A 115 -0.08 13.68 -3.45
CA LEU A 115 -0.51 14.41 -4.65
C LEU A 115 -1.68 13.72 -5.36
N GLU A 116 -1.65 12.38 -5.44
CA GLU A 116 -2.77 11.60 -6.01
C GLU A 116 -4.02 11.69 -5.14
N LEU A 117 -3.88 11.62 -3.81
CA LEU A 117 -5.00 11.84 -2.89
C LEU A 117 -5.61 13.24 -3.05
N TRP A 118 -4.79 14.26 -3.26
CA TRP A 118 -5.24 15.62 -3.52
C TRP A 118 -5.97 15.75 -4.85
N ARG A 119 -5.54 15.02 -5.88
CA ARG A 119 -6.21 14.94 -7.19
C ARG A 119 -7.58 14.29 -7.08
N VAL A 120 -7.66 13.09 -6.47
CA VAL A 120 -8.91 12.36 -6.26
C VAL A 120 -9.92 13.20 -5.46
N ARG A 121 -9.45 13.91 -4.43
CA ARG A 121 -10.28 14.79 -3.59
C ARG A 121 -10.56 16.16 -4.22
N LYS A 122 -10.00 16.45 -5.41
CA LYS A 122 -10.14 17.73 -6.12
C LYS A 122 -9.78 18.96 -5.27
N LEU A 123 -8.75 18.82 -4.42
CA LEU A 123 -8.31 19.91 -3.54
C LEU A 123 -7.56 21.01 -4.30
N PHE A 124 -6.89 20.63 -5.39
CA PHE A 124 -6.13 21.54 -6.25
C PHE A 124 -6.45 21.25 -7.72
N SER A 125 -6.16 22.22 -8.59
CA SER A 125 -6.28 22.00 -10.04
C SER A 125 -5.27 20.98 -10.57
N ASP A 126 -5.69 20.13 -11.51
CA ASP A 126 -4.82 19.12 -12.15
C ASP A 126 -3.57 19.77 -12.78
N SER A 127 -3.73 20.93 -13.42
CA SER A 127 -2.60 21.68 -13.99
C SER A 127 -1.55 22.09 -12.95
N ALA A 128 -1.96 22.40 -11.71
CA ALA A 128 -1.03 22.73 -10.63
C ALA A 128 -0.28 21.48 -10.14
N LEU A 129 -0.98 20.34 -10.00
CA LEU A 129 -0.40 19.07 -9.57
C LEU A 129 0.56 18.51 -10.63
N ASP A 130 0.20 18.57 -11.91
CA ASP A 130 1.02 18.07 -13.02
C ASP A 130 2.38 18.77 -13.12
N LYS A 131 2.43 20.07 -12.80
CA LYS A 131 3.68 20.86 -12.80
C LYS A 131 4.70 20.31 -11.80
N VAL A 132 4.23 19.84 -10.64
CA VAL A 132 5.10 19.32 -9.59
C VAL A 132 5.29 17.80 -9.66
N GLU A 133 4.36 17.07 -10.27
CA GLU A 133 4.46 15.61 -10.39
C GLU A 133 5.41 15.16 -11.50
N LYS A 134 5.41 15.84 -12.66
CA LYS A 134 6.31 15.55 -13.79
C LYS A 134 7.79 15.39 -13.39
N PRO A 135 8.41 16.31 -12.62
CA PRO A 135 9.80 16.13 -12.21
C PRO A 135 10.00 14.98 -11.22
N LEU A 136 8.99 14.58 -10.45
CA LEU A 136 9.07 13.45 -9.52
C LEU A 136 9.06 12.11 -10.27
N LEU A 137 8.23 11.98 -11.30
CA LEU A 137 8.17 10.78 -12.15
C LEU A 137 9.49 10.52 -12.88
N ALA A 138 10.13 11.56 -13.41
CA ALA A 138 11.42 11.44 -14.09
C ALA A 138 12.52 10.88 -13.15
N ARG A 139 12.45 11.20 -11.86
CA ARG A 139 13.43 10.73 -10.86
C ARG A 139 13.23 9.27 -10.47
N GLU A 140 12.00 8.79 -10.43
CA GLU A 140 11.67 7.41 -10.09
C GLU A 140 12.20 6.44 -11.16
N LEU A 141 12.03 6.80 -12.44
CA LEU A 141 12.57 6.03 -13.57
C LEU A 141 14.12 5.94 -13.54
N GLY A 142 14.78 6.98 -13.01
CA GLY A 142 16.25 7.00 -12.84
C GLY A 142 16.76 6.42 -11.51
N ALA A 143 15.90 6.20 -10.53
CA ALA A 143 16.27 5.73 -9.18
C ALA A 143 16.54 4.22 -9.11
N ASN A 144 16.22 3.46 -10.16
CA ASN A 144 16.53 2.02 -10.28
C ASN A 144 18.00 1.75 -10.65
N ALA A 145 18.84 2.77 -10.80
CA ALA A 145 20.28 2.59 -10.87
C ALA A 145 20.82 2.21 -9.48
N PRO A 146 21.75 1.24 -9.36
CA PRO A 146 22.30 0.83 -8.07
C PRO A 146 22.98 2.04 -7.41
N ALA A 147 22.31 2.61 -6.40
CA ALA A 147 22.79 3.80 -5.72
C ALA A 147 24.07 3.49 -4.95
N SER A 148 25.03 4.40 -5.03
CA SER A 148 26.23 4.47 -4.21
C SER A 148 25.89 4.29 -2.72
N PHE A 149 26.65 3.45 -2.02
CA PHE A 149 26.38 3.07 -0.61
C PHE A 149 26.39 4.23 0.40
N ASP A 150 26.98 5.38 0.05
CA ASP A 150 27.00 6.55 0.94
C ASP A 150 25.85 7.51 0.63
N THR A 151 24.70 7.22 1.22
CA THR A 151 23.54 8.12 1.20
C THR A 151 23.68 9.28 2.17
N GLY A 152 24.77 9.36 2.96
CA GLY A 152 25.05 10.44 3.89
C GLY A 152 24.01 10.65 5.01
N PHE A 153 23.23 9.63 5.34
CA PHE A 153 22.33 9.63 6.51
C PHE A 153 23.06 9.08 7.74
N THR A 154 22.78 9.66 8.91
CA THR A 154 23.28 9.09 10.16
C THR A 154 22.52 7.81 10.50
N LYS A 155 23.15 6.91 11.29
CA LYS A 155 22.48 5.69 11.75
C LYS A 155 21.18 5.99 12.50
N ASP A 156 21.17 7.04 13.32
CA ASP A 156 20.00 7.45 14.09
C ASP A 156 18.87 7.98 13.20
N ASP A 157 19.20 8.71 12.13
CA ASP A 157 18.23 9.14 11.13
C ASP A 157 17.58 7.94 10.42
N ILE A 158 18.38 6.93 10.08
CA ILE A 158 17.90 5.70 9.43
C ILE A 158 16.97 4.92 10.36
N LEU A 159 17.36 4.72 11.62
CA LEU A 159 16.53 3.99 12.60
C LEU A 159 15.21 4.72 12.87
N LYS A 160 15.28 6.04 13.10
CA LYS A 160 14.08 6.86 13.28
C LYS A 160 13.16 6.77 12.06
N ARG A 161 13.73 6.78 10.85
CA ARG A 161 12.97 6.65 9.62
C ARG A 161 12.30 5.28 9.51
N MET A 162 13.01 4.20 9.84
CA MET A 162 12.46 2.84 9.84
C MET A 162 11.29 2.69 10.83
N ASP A 163 11.44 3.22 12.04
CA ASP A 163 10.38 3.18 13.06
C ASP A 163 9.15 3.97 12.62
N GLU A 164 9.36 5.14 12.02
CA GLU A 164 8.27 5.94 11.50
C GLU A 164 7.59 5.33 10.26
N ASP A 165 8.35 4.67 9.39
CA ASP A 165 7.79 3.93 8.25
C ASP A 165 7.01 2.69 8.72
N ARG A 166 7.51 1.97 9.72
CA ARG A 166 6.78 0.87 10.37
C ARG A 166 5.45 1.36 10.94
N GLU A 167 5.48 2.49 11.63
CA GLU A 167 4.29 3.08 12.21
C GLU A 167 3.29 3.55 11.13
N ARG A 168 3.76 4.09 10.00
CA ARG A 168 2.90 4.43 8.85
C ARG A 168 2.23 3.20 8.25
N HIS A 169 2.99 2.14 7.99
CA HIS A 169 2.44 0.91 7.40
C HIS A 169 1.44 0.22 8.32
N LYS A 170 1.74 0.21 9.63
CA LYS A 170 0.81 -0.31 10.64
C LYS A 170 -0.56 0.38 10.53
N ARG A 171 -0.60 1.70 10.39
CA ARG A 171 -1.87 2.43 10.24
C ARG A 171 -2.61 2.15 8.96
N ILE A 172 -1.90 2.09 7.83
CA ILE A 172 -2.55 1.75 6.55
C ILE A 172 -3.28 0.42 6.70
N ARG A 173 -2.68 -0.56 7.39
CA ARG A 173 -3.30 -1.86 7.64
C ARG A 173 -4.50 -1.79 8.59
N GLU A 174 -4.48 -0.91 9.59
CA GLU A 174 -5.60 -0.67 10.50
C GLU A 174 -6.76 0.09 9.83
N GLU A 175 -6.47 0.99 8.88
CA GLU A 175 -7.46 1.82 8.20
C GLU A 175 -8.19 1.09 7.06
N ILE A 176 -7.56 0.13 6.40
CA ILE A 176 -8.14 -0.61 5.24
C ILE A 176 -9.51 -1.23 5.55
N TRP A 177 -9.76 -1.63 6.79
CA TRP A 177 -11.00 -2.31 7.19
C TRP A 177 -12.09 -1.34 7.70
N ILE A 178 -11.82 -0.04 7.79
CA ILE A 178 -12.77 0.95 8.30
C ILE A 178 -13.72 1.39 7.18
N ARG A 179 -15.02 1.26 7.42
CA ARG A 179 -16.08 1.74 6.53
C ARG A 179 -16.63 3.09 7.01
N PRO A 180 -16.71 4.13 6.16
CA PRO A 180 -17.30 5.42 6.54
C PRO A 180 -18.81 5.30 6.82
N ALA A 181 -19.31 6.02 7.83
CA ALA A 181 -20.74 6.03 8.15
C ALA A 181 -21.62 6.71 7.08
N GLU A 182 -21.00 7.47 6.17
CA GLU A 182 -21.65 8.21 5.08
C GLU A 182 -21.76 7.37 3.78
N GLU A 183 -21.29 6.13 3.81
CA GLU A 183 -21.26 5.23 2.65
C GLU A 183 -22.67 4.70 2.29
N ASP A 184 -22.88 4.39 1.01
CA ASP A 184 -24.14 3.81 0.55
C ASP A 184 -24.38 2.43 1.21
N PRO A 185 -25.60 2.12 1.69
CA PRO A 185 -25.88 0.85 2.35
C PRO A 185 -25.56 -0.40 1.51
N GLY A 186 -25.55 -0.29 0.17
CA GLY A 186 -25.20 -1.39 -0.73
C GLY A 186 -23.71 -1.48 -1.06
N ALA A 187 -22.90 -0.48 -0.68
CA ALA A 187 -21.48 -0.42 -1.04
C ALA A 187 -20.66 -1.56 -0.41
N GLU A 188 -21.05 -2.04 0.77
CA GLU A 188 -20.41 -3.21 1.39
C GLU A 188 -20.60 -4.45 0.55
N PHE A 189 -21.84 -4.73 0.17
CA PHE A 189 -22.17 -5.87 -0.68
C PHE A 189 -21.48 -5.80 -2.04
N LEU A 190 -21.50 -4.63 -2.70
CA LEU A 190 -20.88 -4.47 -4.02
C LEU A 190 -19.37 -4.69 -3.98
N GLN A 191 -18.69 -4.17 -2.96
CA GLN A 191 -17.27 -4.43 -2.79
C GLN A 191 -17.00 -5.93 -2.58
N TYR A 192 -17.74 -6.58 -1.69
CA TYR A 192 -17.59 -8.03 -1.49
C TYR A 192 -17.88 -8.82 -2.76
N TRP A 193 -18.85 -8.41 -3.57
CA TRP A 193 -19.19 -9.06 -4.82
C TRP A 193 -18.05 -9.04 -5.83
N ASP A 194 -17.31 -7.93 -5.89
CA ASP A 194 -16.18 -7.76 -6.81
C ASP A 194 -14.87 -8.37 -6.26
N ASP A 195 -14.68 -8.35 -4.93
CA ASP A 195 -13.44 -8.77 -4.27
C ASP A 195 -13.45 -10.25 -3.81
N VAL A 196 -14.61 -10.91 -3.77
CA VAL A 196 -14.73 -12.33 -3.35
C VAL A 196 -13.95 -13.23 -4.31
N SER A 197 -13.05 -14.04 -3.75
CA SER A 197 -12.40 -15.13 -4.46
C SER A 197 -13.31 -16.34 -4.58
N ASP A 198 -13.09 -17.16 -5.60
CA ASP A 198 -13.69 -18.49 -5.68
C ASP A 198 -13.28 -19.34 -4.47
N LEU A 199 -14.14 -20.28 -4.09
CA LEU A 199 -13.87 -21.21 -2.99
C LEU A 199 -12.61 -22.05 -3.26
N ASP A 200 -11.69 -22.04 -2.31
CA ASP A 200 -10.47 -22.84 -2.34
C ASP A 200 -10.47 -23.96 -1.28
N GLU A 201 -9.38 -24.73 -1.22
CA GLU A 201 -9.21 -25.84 -0.28
C GLU A 201 -9.23 -25.38 1.18
N VAL A 202 -8.67 -24.19 1.48
CA VAL A 202 -8.63 -23.63 2.84
C VAL A 202 -10.04 -23.25 3.30
N ASP A 203 -10.86 -22.70 2.40
CA ASP A 203 -12.27 -22.41 2.70
C ASP A 203 -13.04 -23.69 3.09
N TYR A 204 -12.81 -24.81 2.40
CA TYR A 204 -13.44 -26.09 2.75
C TYR A 204 -12.98 -26.62 4.10
N GLU A 205 -11.68 -26.50 4.41
CA GLU A 205 -11.14 -26.88 5.72
C GLU A 205 -11.76 -26.06 6.85
N ASP A 206 -11.88 -24.74 6.67
CA ASP A 206 -12.51 -23.84 7.66
C ASP A 206 -14.00 -24.16 7.86
N MET A 207 -14.73 -24.47 6.78
CA MET A 207 -16.14 -24.89 6.84
C MET A 207 -16.32 -26.23 7.55
N GLU A 208 -15.46 -27.22 7.28
CA GLU A 208 -15.49 -28.53 7.94
C GLU A 208 -15.18 -28.40 9.43
N ALA A 209 -14.16 -27.62 9.80
CA ALA A 209 -13.79 -27.38 11.19
C ALA A 209 -14.90 -26.70 12.00
N GLU A 210 -15.58 -25.70 11.43
CA GLU A 210 -16.70 -25.05 12.13
C GLU A 210 -17.92 -26.00 12.22
N ASN A 211 -18.15 -26.86 11.22
CA ASN A 211 -19.20 -27.88 11.28
C ASN A 211 -18.90 -28.96 12.34
N GLU A 212 -17.66 -29.42 12.45
CA GLU A 212 -17.25 -30.42 13.45
C GLU A 212 -17.53 -29.94 14.88
N LYS A 213 -17.35 -28.63 15.14
CA LYS A 213 -17.64 -28.01 16.44
C LYS A 213 -19.11 -28.12 16.85
N TYR A 214 -20.05 -28.00 15.91
CA TYR A 214 -21.49 -28.13 16.20
C TYR A 214 -22.00 -29.56 16.09
N LEU A 215 -21.35 -30.39 15.26
CA LEU A 215 -21.75 -31.74 14.92
C LEU A 215 -20.57 -32.72 14.96
N PRO A 216 -19.98 -32.97 16.16
CA PRO A 216 -18.73 -33.71 16.33
C PRO A 216 -18.82 -35.23 16.04
N GLY A 217 -19.96 -35.71 15.54
CA GLY A 217 -20.18 -37.11 15.17
C GLY A 217 -21.02 -37.28 13.92
N TYR A 218 -21.18 -36.21 13.14
CA TYR A 218 -21.90 -36.27 11.88
C TYR A 218 -21.01 -36.90 10.81
N PRO A 219 -21.51 -37.91 10.08
CA PRO A 219 -20.70 -38.62 9.10
C PRO A 219 -20.62 -37.83 7.80
N TRP A 220 -19.92 -36.69 7.82
CA TRP A 220 -19.73 -35.81 6.66
C TRP A 220 -19.18 -36.59 5.45
N ASP A 221 -18.30 -37.56 5.70
CA ASP A 221 -17.76 -38.52 4.73
C ASP A 221 -18.83 -39.28 3.92
N LEU A 222 -20.01 -39.55 4.50
CA LEU A 222 -21.07 -40.36 3.89
C LEU A 222 -22.10 -39.54 3.10
N GLU A 223 -22.11 -38.22 3.26
CA GLU A 223 -23.17 -37.37 2.71
C GLU A 223 -22.75 -36.55 1.50
N PHE A 224 -21.46 -36.24 1.35
CA PHE A 224 -20.93 -35.65 0.12
C PHE A 224 -21.22 -36.53 -1.11
N ASP A 225 -21.08 -37.86 -1.00
CA ASP A 225 -21.40 -38.83 -2.06
C ASP A 225 -22.90 -38.87 -2.43
N ARG A 226 -23.79 -38.32 -1.60
CA ARG A 226 -25.25 -38.30 -1.84
C ARG A 226 -25.71 -37.09 -2.65
N PHE A 227 -25.09 -35.93 -2.48
CA PHE A 227 -25.58 -34.67 -3.05
C PHE A 227 -24.69 -34.06 -4.13
N LEU A 228 -23.40 -34.39 -4.18
CA LEU A 228 -22.49 -33.97 -5.24
C LEU A 228 -21.58 -35.14 -5.61
N PRO A 229 -21.56 -35.63 -6.86
CA PRO A 229 -20.57 -36.61 -7.27
C PRO A 229 -19.18 -35.96 -7.12
N SER A 230 -18.48 -36.30 -6.04
CA SER A 230 -17.18 -35.72 -5.68
C SER A 230 -16.20 -35.85 -6.86
N PRO A 231 -15.54 -34.75 -7.30
CA PRO A 231 -14.37 -34.86 -8.16
C PRO A 231 -13.34 -35.73 -7.45
N ALA A 232 -12.76 -36.70 -8.17
CA ALA A 232 -11.94 -37.80 -7.63
C ALA A 232 -10.71 -37.40 -6.76
N ILE A 233 -10.46 -36.11 -6.54
CA ILE A 233 -9.39 -35.54 -5.73
C ILE A 233 -9.56 -35.90 -4.23
N PHE A 234 -10.79 -35.99 -3.72
CA PHE A 234 -11.05 -36.34 -2.31
C PHE A 234 -10.87 -37.83 -1.96
N LYS A 235 -10.62 -38.72 -2.93
CA LYS A 235 -10.60 -40.18 -2.70
C LYS A 235 -9.23 -40.76 -2.31
N MET A 236 -8.22 -39.95 -2.04
CA MET A 236 -6.91 -40.46 -1.60
C MET A 236 -6.60 -40.12 -0.14
N LYS A 237 -7.11 -40.94 0.79
CA LYS A 237 -6.43 -41.17 2.08
C LYS A 237 -5.46 -42.36 1.92
N PRO A 238 -4.17 -42.22 2.26
CA PRO A 238 -3.18 -43.27 2.08
C PRO A 238 -3.48 -44.46 3.02
N GLY A 239 -3.45 -45.66 2.43
CA GLY A 239 -3.95 -46.88 3.04
C GLY A 239 -3.29 -47.25 4.36
N LEU A 240 -4.14 -47.57 5.34
CA LEU A 240 -3.86 -48.56 6.37
C LEU A 240 -3.46 -49.88 5.67
N SER A 241 -2.17 -50.17 5.63
CA SER A 241 -1.69 -51.50 5.24
C SER A 241 -1.83 -52.45 6.42
N ALA A 242 -2.86 -53.28 6.36
CA ALA A 242 -3.06 -54.40 7.27
C ALA A 242 -1.90 -55.40 7.15
N LYS A 243 -1.37 -55.78 8.31
CA LYS A 243 -0.37 -56.83 8.46
C LYS A 243 -0.89 -58.15 7.87
N LEU A 244 -0.16 -58.71 6.91
CA LEU A 244 -0.21 -60.13 6.61
C LEU A 244 1.20 -60.70 6.76
N THR A 245 1.35 -61.59 7.74
CA THR A 245 2.52 -62.42 7.97
C THR A 245 2.49 -63.58 6.99
N ASP A 246 3.60 -63.82 6.26
CA ASP A 246 4.26 -65.13 6.25
C ASP A 246 5.62 -65.08 5.54
N ALA A 247 6.45 -66.05 5.90
CA ALA A 247 7.90 -65.95 5.98
C ALA A 247 8.69 -66.51 4.77
N CYS A 248 9.97 -66.11 4.77
CA CYS A 248 11.16 -66.90 4.41
C CYS A 248 11.80 -66.74 3.02
N SER A 249 12.91 -65.98 3.01
CA SER A 249 14.27 -66.42 2.65
C SER A 249 14.98 -65.70 1.49
N THR A 250 16.11 -65.11 1.89
CA THR A 250 17.43 -64.99 1.22
C THR A 250 17.72 -63.88 0.20
N CYS A 251 18.90 -63.28 0.44
CA CYS A 251 19.68 -62.30 -0.32
C CYS A 251 19.10 -60.87 -0.31
N GLY A 252 19.75 -59.81 0.16
CA GLY A 252 21.15 -59.54 0.46
C GLY A 252 21.48 -58.16 -0.12
N THR A 253 22.19 -57.32 0.65
CA THR A 253 22.78 -56.01 0.31
C THR A 253 21.99 -54.76 0.74
N VAL A 254 22.60 -54.08 1.71
CA VAL A 254 22.31 -52.73 2.20
C VAL A 254 23.06 -51.71 1.35
N VAL A 255 22.35 -50.72 0.79
CA VAL A 255 22.95 -49.43 0.39
C VAL A 255 21.96 -48.32 0.74
N ALA A 256 22.48 -47.34 1.48
CA ALA A 256 21.77 -46.15 1.95
C ALA A 256 21.85 -44.98 0.94
N THR A 257 21.11 -43.93 1.27
CA THR A 257 21.27 -42.51 0.87
C THR A 257 20.56 -41.99 -0.39
N SER A 258 19.40 -41.40 -0.13
CA SER A 258 19.05 -39.97 -0.30
C SER A 258 19.11 -39.28 -1.68
N ALA A 259 17.94 -38.71 -2.00
CA ALA A 259 17.70 -37.31 -2.37
C ALA A 259 17.42 -36.94 -3.85
N THR A 260 16.32 -36.19 -3.97
CA THR A 260 16.06 -35.09 -4.93
C THR A 260 15.67 -35.47 -6.36
N THR A 261 14.35 -35.48 -6.64
CA THR A 261 13.82 -35.39 -8.01
C THR A 261 13.44 -33.93 -8.29
N ILE A 262 14.24 -33.28 -9.15
CA ILE A 262 13.92 -31.99 -9.77
C ILE A 262 12.95 -32.27 -10.93
N ALA A 263 11.79 -31.62 -10.90
CA ALA A 263 10.80 -31.68 -11.97
C ALA A 263 11.35 -31.01 -13.24
N SER A 264 11.38 -31.76 -14.35
CA SER A 264 11.64 -31.23 -15.68
C SER A 264 10.33 -30.76 -16.31
N VAL A 265 10.24 -29.45 -16.53
CA VAL A 265 9.18 -28.79 -17.31
C VAL A 265 9.45 -29.07 -18.79
N ILE A 266 8.52 -29.76 -19.46
CA ILE A 266 8.54 -29.92 -20.92
C ILE A 266 7.86 -28.69 -21.54
N ILE A 267 8.65 -27.79 -22.12
CA ILE A 267 8.18 -26.72 -23.01
C ILE A 267 8.17 -27.28 -24.43
N ILE A 268 6.98 -27.42 -25.02
CA ILE A 268 6.82 -27.79 -26.44
C ILE A 268 6.91 -26.50 -27.27
N LEU A 269 8.07 -26.26 -27.89
CA LEU A 269 8.23 -25.27 -28.95
C LEU A 269 7.92 -25.93 -30.30
N ARG A 270 6.88 -25.45 -31.00
CA ARG A 270 6.64 -25.80 -32.41
C ARG A 270 7.40 -24.84 -33.32
N SER A 271 8.38 -25.37 -34.04
CA SER A 271 9.11 -24.68 -35.11
C SER A 271 8.22 -24.50 -36.36
N ARG A 272 8.34 -23.34 -37.02
CA ARG A 272 7.81 -23.11 -38.37
C ARG A 272 8.82 -22.28 -39.15
N ASP A 273 9.66 -22.96 -39.93
CA ASP A 273 10.52 -22.34 -40.94
C ASP A 273 9.69 -21.95 -42.17
N GLY A 274 10.02 -20.79 -42.77
CA GLY A 274 9.50 -20.44 -44.09
C GLY A 274 9.51 -18.96 -44.47
N SER A 275 10.70 -18.43 -44.74
CA SER A 275 11.06 -17.48 -45.84
C SER A 275 10.34 -16.14 -46.03
N SER A 276 11.18 -15.17 -46.41
CA SER A 276 11.02 -13.72 -46.42
C SER A 276 10.36 -13.10 -47.66
N SER A 277 9.68 -11.98 -47.38
CA SER A 277 9.63 -10.69 -48.11
C SER A 277 8.92 -10.55 -49.45
N GLY A 278 7.84 -9.74 -49.45
CA GLY A 278 7.36 -9.02 -50.63
C GLY A 278 6.02 -8.29 -50.48
N ARG A 279 6.08 -6.95 -50.31
CA ARG A 279 5.15 -5.90 -50.81
C ARG A 279 3.73 -5.68 -50.21
N SER A 280 3.57 -4.47 -49.65
CA SER A 280 2.53 -3.43 -49.83
C SER A 280 1.03 -3.75 -50.00
N GLY A 281 0.19 -3.04 -49.23
CA GLY A 281 -1.26 -2.80 -49.44
C GLY A 281 -2.04 -2.94 -48.12
N THR A 282 -2.38 -1.86 -47.42
CA THR A 282 -3.66 -1.09 -47.42
C THR A 282 -4.93 -1.89 -47.14
N PHE A 283 -5.68 -1.38 -46.16
CA PHE A 283 -7.13 -1.44 -45.90
C PHE A 283 -7.73 -2.48 -44.93
N ASP A 284 -8.39 -1.88 -43.92
CA ASP A 284 -9.73 -2.12 -43.35
C ASP A 284 -10.11 -3.24 -42.35
N GLU A 285 -10.79 -2.72 -41.31
CA GLU A 285 -11.98 -3.20 -40.58
C GLU A 285 -11.94 -4.42 -39.64
N ILE A 286 -12.32 -4.13 -38.37
CA ILE A 286 -13.44 -4.70 -37.55
C ILE A 286 -13.41 -6.25 -37.36
N GLN A 287 -13.43 -6.84 -36.15
CA GLN A 287 -14.51 -6.81 -35.17
C GLN A 287 -14.12 -7.54 -33.87
N LEU A 288 -14.83 -7.17 -32.79
CA LEU A 288 -14.92 -7.85 -31.51
C LEU A 288 -15.08 -9.38 -31.60
N LEU A 289 -14.41 -10.09 -30.68
CA LEU A 289 -15.01 -10.97 -29.67
C LEU A 289 -14.12 -10.96 -28.42
#